data_AF-A0A7H5F491-F1
#
_entry.id   AF-A0A7H5F491-F1
#
_cell.length_a   1.000
_cell.length_b   1.000
_cell.length_c   1.000
_cell.angle_alpha   90.00
_cell.angle_beta   90.00
_cell.angle_gamma   90.00
#
_symmetry.space_group_name_H-M   'P 1'
#
loop_
_entity.id
_entity.type
_entity.pdbx_description
1 polymer ?
#
loop_
_entity_poly.entity_id
_entity_poly.type
_entity_poly.pdbx_seq_one_letter_code
_entity_poly.pdbx_strand_id
1 'polypeptide(L)'
;MSGSASTLIPPPAKGPQLRKEEYRTGDIMKVVQDIVRGYAHETEKFSRQFSRSEAGLKKLFNWVYRNFIYREDPPGSQWVQTPAYLNRHRVGDCKSYTAFISSVLQNLGIDHYIRYAAYGTSEYRHVYPVALLDGKQIPLDVVYKVQHGGRFGEEKRYTKKKDIKVKGLYQLGSIDMGASEEEIIGQLKMTLAEVEKMDAQLPAINPSRDVTKMTAGEVDNLIWADRFEILEGLTKDSAQKSEYRAAAAAMRRGDIAGIGSIRNSAIRKQVEAILKNSVKKQRPAFANFSIKIPTPAGVQGLFSGIGNFFRRVGQAIGNLFKKFVNWIFSGVGKKMGPFFIFQFLQRGKIKSPEIRSRIDAQQKSYTFIRRLGKFDDQQLKGLMLNGILERTGKSPKQIAEEEGVPQIGNLVSVVIGAIQFVVKVVEKVAGIFRRSSGDAGRIDETTMSDPSLFEEERRLQQQGGGAGNFNPLLLAAAGIPFILKAL
;
A
#
# COMPACT_ATOMS: atom_id res chain seq x y z
N MET A 1 -8.06 -39.04 6.67
CA MET A 1 -8.32 -38.02 5.62
C MET A 1 -7.08 -37.14 5.36
N SER A 2 -5.89 -37.73 5.17
CA SER A 2 -4.61 -37.01 4.98
C SER A 2 -4.33 -36.57 3.54
N GLY A 3 -5.24 -36.85 2.59
CA GLY A 3 -4.98 -36.73 1.16
C GLY A 3 -5.23 -35.37 0.51
N SER A 4 -5.95 -34.41 1.12
CA SER A 4 -6.39 -33.21 0.38
C SER A 4 -5.41 -32.03 0.39
N ALA A 5 -4.55 -31.91 1.41
CA ALA A 5 -3.64 -30.75 1.51
C ALA A 5 -2.33 -30.91 0.75
N SER A 6 -1.85 -32.15 0.53
CA SER A 6 -0.69 -32.41 -0.32
C SER A 6 -0.94 -32.09 -1.79
N THR A 7 -2.21 -32.14 -2.25
CA THR A 7 -2.60 -31.83 -3.63
C THR A 7 -2.92 -30.34 -3.85
N LEU A 8 -3.32 -29.62 -2.80
CA LEU A 8 -3.78 -28.22 -2.90
C LEU A 8 -2.71 -27.18 -2.58
N ILE A 9 -1.58 -27.60 -2.00
CA ILE A 9 -0.43 -26.72 -1.73
C ILE A 9 0.71 -27.21 -2.63
N PRO A 10 1.32 -26.34 -3.44
CA PRO A 10 2.40 -26.74 -4.35
C PRO A 10 3.62 -27.25 -3.56
N PRO A 11 4.52 -28.01 -4.20
CA PRO A 11 5.80 -28.35 -3.58
C PRO A 11 6.63 -27.08 -3.33
N PRO A 12 7.48 -27.06 -2.29
CA PRO A 12 8.33 -25.90 -2.00
C PRO A 12 9.29 -25.60 -3.16
N ALA A 13 9.28 -24.36 -3.63
CA ALA A 13 10.00 -23.95 -4.84
C ALA A 13 11.53 -23.89 -4.69
N LYS A 14 12.04 -23.79 -3.45
CA LYS A 14 13.48 -23.68 -3.14
C LYS A 14 13.82 -24.45 -1.88
N GLY A 15 15.05 -24.95 -1.81
CA GLY A 15 15.61 -25.55 -0.59
C GLY A 15 15.91 -24.51 0.50
N PRO A 16 16.39 -24.95 1.68
CA PRO A 16 16.79 -24.07 2.77
C PRO A 16 17.80 -23.02 2.30
N GLN A 17 17.63 -21.78 2.77
CA GLN A 17 18.55 -20.67 2.47
C GLN A 17 19.03 -20.05 3.76
N LEU A 18 20.35 -20.02 3.96
CA LEU A 18 20.95 -19.28 5.06
C LEU A 18 20.70 -17.78 4.84
N ARG A 19 20.02 -17.14 5.79
CA ARG A 19 19.74 -15.70 5.74
C ARG A 19 20.80 -14.88 6.48
N LYS A 20 21.31 -15.41 7.60
CA LYS A 20 22.29 -14.75 8.47
C LYS A 20 22.86 -15.77 9.45
N GLU A 21 24.16 -15.68 9.74
CA GLU A 21 24.84 -16.54 10.74
C GLU A 21 24.62 -16.00 12.16
N GLU A 22 24.83 -14.70 12.36
CA GLU A 22 24.56 -14.03 13.64
C GLU A 22 23.25 -13.23 13.60
N TYR A 23 22.23 -13.70 14.31
CA TYR A 23 20.90 -13.10 14.28
C TYR A 23 20.41 -12.68 15.67
N ARG A 24 19.56 -11.65 15.69
CA ARG A 24 18.79 -11.22 16.86
C ARG A 24 17.30 -11.45 16.62
N THR A 25 16.47 -11.35 17.65
CA THR A 25 15.01 -11.48 17.55
C THR A 25 14.41 -10.61 16.44
N GLY A 26 14.92 -9.39 16.25
CA GLY A 26 14.47 -8.50 15.17
C GLY A 26 14.73 -9.04 13.76
N ASP A 27 15.83 -9.77 13.54
CA ASP A 27 16.13 -10.39 12.24
C ASP A 27 15.13 -11.51 11.93
N ILE A 28 14.81 -12.34 12.94
CA ILE A 28 13.81 -13.43 12.83
C ILE A 28 12.43 -12.84 12.49
N MET A 29 12.03 -11.77 13.19
CA MET A 29 10.78 -11.07 12.91
C MET A 29 10.71 -10.60 11.45
N LYS A 30 11.81 -10.06 10.90
CA LYS A 30 11.88 -9.62 9.51
C LYS A 30 11.68 -10.79 8.54
N VAL A 31 12.31 -11.94 8.78
CA VAL A 31 12.14 -13.13 7.94
C VAL A 31 10.70 -13.65 7.99
N VAL A 32 10.07 -13.68 9.17
CA VAL A 32 8.64 -14.03 9.30
C VAL A 32 7.78 -13.09 8.46
N GLN A 33 8.04 -11.78 8.51
CA GLN A 33 7.29 -10.79 7.72
C GLN A 33 7.52 -10.94 6.21
N ASP A 34 8.73 -11.24 5.77
CA ASP A 34 9.05 -11.49 4.36
C ASP A 34 8.31 -12.72 3.84
N ILE A 35 8.24 -13.79 4.65
CA ILE A 35 7.51 -15.02 4.27
C ILE A 35 5.99 -14.75 4.24
N VAL A 36 5.45 -14.12 5.28
CA VAL A 36 4.03 -13.76 5.35
C VAL A 36 3.61 -12.93 4.12
N ARG A 37 4.43 -11.97 3.69
CA ARG A 37 4.11 -11.11 2.54
C ARG A 37 4.35 -11.77 1.19
N GLY A 38 5.31 -12.68 1.09
CA GLY A 38 5.76 -13.27 -0.18
C GLY A 38 5.05 -14.56 -0.59
N TYR A 39 4.55 -15.34 0.37
CA TYR A 39 4.19 -16.74 0.14
C TYR A 39 2.70 -17.06 0.33
N ALA A 40 1.83 -16.04 0.39
CA ALA A 40 0.38 -16.25 0.47
C ALA A 40 -0.17 -17.15 -0.68
N HIS A 41 0.42 -17.04 -1.87
CA HIS A 41 0.03 -17.81 -3.05
C HIS A 41 0.17 -19.34 -2.88
N GLU A 42 1.04 -19.83 -1.98
CA GLU A 42 1.23 -21.27 -1.77
C GLU A 42 -0.02 -21.94 -1.17
N THR A 43 -0.81 -21.22 -0.37
CA THR A 43 -2.04 -21.77 0.24
C THR A 43 -3.31 -21.33 -0.49
N GLU A 44 -3.20 -20.73 -1.68
CA GLU A 44 -4.35 -20.14 -2.39
C GLU A 44 -5.47 -21.15 -2.69
N LYS A 45 -5.12 -22.36 -3.15
CA LYS A 45 -6.14 -23.41 -3.40
C LYS A 45 -6.61 -24.04 -2.09
N PHE A 46 -5.70 -24.23 -1.15
CA PHE A 46 -5.98 -24.83 0.15
C PHE A 46 -6.93 -23.99 1.00
N SER A 47 -6.79 -22.66 0.97
CA SER A 47 -7.60 -21.74 1.77
C SER A 47 -9.09 -21.82 1.44
N ARG A 48 -9.44 -22.26 0.22
CA ARG A 48 -10.83 -22.39 -0.27
C ARG A 48 -11.67 -23.40 0.54
N GLN A 49 -11.05 -24.23 1.37
CA GLN A 49 -11.74 -25.18 2.25
C GLN A 49 -12.31 -24.54 3.53
N PHE A 50 -12.01 -23.26 3.78
CA PHE A 50 -12.39 -22.52 4.98
C PHE A 50 -13.27 -21.33 4.60
N SER A 51 -14.23 -21.01 5.47
CA SER A 51 -15.10 -19.84 5.33
C SER A 51 -14.54 -18.63 6.06
N ARG A 52 -14.97 -17.43 5.67
CA ARG A 52 -14.69 -16.17 6.38
C ARG A 52 -15.60 -15.99 7.60
N SER A 53 -15.64 -16.98 8.48
CA SER A 53 -16.46 -16.98 9.69
C SER A 53 -15.69 -17.58 10.85
N GLU A 54 -16.17 -17.37 12.08
CA GLU A 54 -15.56 -17.96 13.28
C GLU A 54 -15.47 -19.49 13.18
N ALA A 55 -16.51 -20.14 12.63
CA ALA A 55 -16.51 -21.57 12.37
C ALA A 55 -15.42 -21.99 11.36
N GLY A 56 -15.20 -21.20 10.29
CA GLY A 56 -14.14 -21.43 9.32
C GLY A 56 -12.74 -21.28 9.91
N LEU A 57 -12.55 -20.26 10.76
CA LEU A 57 -11.32 -20.05 11.51
C LEU A 57 -11.05 -21.19 12.51
N LYS A 58 -12.08 -21.67 13.21
CA LYS A 58 -11.98 -22.83 14.10
C LYS A 58 -11.63 -24.10 13.33
N LYS A 59 -12.20 -24.28 12.14
CA LYS A 59 -11.85 -25.40 11.23
C LYS A 59 -10.39 -25.33 10.81
N LEU A 60 -9.88 -24.14 10.44
CA LEU A 60 -8.47 -23.93 10.11
C LEU A 60 -7.54 -24.24 11.28
N PHE A 61 -7.85 -23.68 12.45
CA PHE A 61 -7.09 -23.90 13.68
C PHE A 61 -6.99 -25.38 14.04
N ASN A 62 -8.12 -26.10 14.02
CA ASN A 62 -8.15 -27.54 14.29
C ASN A 62 -7.43 -28.35 13.21
N TRP A 63 -7.50 -27.91 11.95
CA TRP A 63 -6.78 -28.56 10.87
C TRP A 63 -5.27 -28.47 11.07
N VAL A 64 -4.75 -27.28 11.37
CA VAL A 64 -3.30 -27.07 11.62
C VAL A 64 -2.86 -27.92 12.82
N TYR A 65 -3.61 -27.87 13.93
CA TYR A 65 -3.35 -28.68 15.12
C TYR A 65 -3.24 -30.19 14.84
N ARG A 66 -4.09 -30.72 13.96
CA ARG A 66 -4.14 -32.16 13.66
C ARG A 66 -3.12 -32.61 12.62
N ASN A 67 -2.66 -31.71 11.75
CA ASN A 67 -1.90 -32.07 10.56
C ASN A 67 -0.43 -31.69 10.65
N PHE A 68 -0.03 -30.82 11.57
CA PHE A 68 1.36 -30.47 11.80
C PHE A 68 1.80 -30.88 13.20
N ILE A 69 3.04 -31.35 13.28
CA ILE A 69 3.72 -31.70 14.53
C ILE A 69 4.52 -30.49 14.97
N TYR A 70 4.38 -30.11 16.23
CA TYR A 70 5.16 -29.01 16.80
C TYR A 70 6.54 -29.52 17.19
N ARG A 71 7.59 -28.84 16.71
CA ARG A 71 8.97 -29.10 17.11
C ARG A 71 9.74 -27.80 17.11
N GLU A 72 10.39 -27.48 18.23
CA GLU A 72 11.24 -26.31 18.33
C GLU A 72 12.51 -26.48 17.50
N ASP A 73 13.07 -25.36 17.04
CA ASP A 73 14.33 -25.37 16.31
C ASP A 73 15.47 -25.82 17.24
N PRO A 74 16.52 -26.48 16.71
CA PRO A 74 17.70 -26.81 17.49
C PRO A 74 18.31 -25.57 18.16
N PRO A 75 18.92 -25.72 19.37
CA PRO A 75 19.64 -24.63 20.01
C PRO A 75 20.65 -23.98 19.07
N GLY A 76 20.69 -22.65 19.04
CA GLY A 76 21.59 -21.90 18.15
C GLY A 76 21.16 -21.82 16.68
N SER A 77 19.97 -22.34 16.33
CA SER A 77 19.39 -22.20 15.00
C SER A 77 17.97 -21.63 15.06
N GLN A 78 17.56 -20.88 14.02
CA GLN A 78 16.19 -20.39 13.86
C GLN A 78 15.74 -20.59 12.42
N TRP A 79 14.70 -21.38 12.24
CA TRP A 79 14.16 -21.71 10.91
C TRP A 79 12.80 -21.06 10.75
N VAL A 80 12.57 -20.42 9.60
CA VAL A 80 11.26 -19.89 9.24
C VAL A 80 10.84 -20.54 7.94
N GLN A 81 9.81 -21.38 8.02
CA GLN A 81 9.37 -22.18 6.88
C GLN A 81 8.32 -21.43 6.05
N THR A 82 8.35 -21.62 4.74
CA THR A 82 7.22 -21.21 3.88
C THR A 82 6.03 -22.17 4.09
N PRO A 83 4.80 -21.76 3.80
CA PRO A 83 3.63 -22.63 3.90
C PRO A 83 3.76 -23.97 3.16
N ALA A 84 4.33 -23.98 1.95
CA ALA A 84 4.59 -25.20 1.18
C ALA A 84 5.63 -26.11 1.83
N TYR A 85 6.69 -25.52 2.41
CA TYR A 85 7.71 -26.30 3.11
C TYR A 85 7.12 -26.98 4.35
N LEU A 86 6.34 -26.26 5.15
CA LEU A 86 5.64 -26.81 6.31
C LEU A 86 4.64 -27.89 5.89
N ASN A 87 3.87 -27.67 4.82
CA ASN A 87 2.92 -28.67 4.33
C ASN A 87 3.61 -29.96 3.85
N ARG A 88 4.79 -29.85 3.23
CA ARG A 88 5.57 -31.01 2.79
C ARG A 88 6.12 -31.81 3.95
N HIS A 89 6.76 -31.14 4.91
CA HIS A 89 7.49 -31.81 5.99
C HIS A 89 6.63 -32.10 7.23
N ARG A 90 5.47 -31.46 7.35
CA ARG A 90 4.51 -31.62 8.46
C ARG A 90 5.06 -31.31 9.85
N VAL A 91 6.26 -30.75 9.96
CA VAL A 91 6.93 -30.45 11.23
C VAL A 91 7.40 -28.99 11.23
N GLY A 92 7.05 -28.25 12.27
CA GLY A 92 7.48 -26.87 12.43
C GLY A 92 7.13 -26.31 13.80
N ASP A 93 7.35 -25.02 13.97
CA ASP A 93 7.24 -24.31 15.23
C ASP A 93 6.24 -23.13 15.14
N CYS A 94 6.25 -22.24 16.14
CA CYS A 94 5.36 -21.08 16.19
C CYS A 94 5.49 -20.17 14.96
N LYS A 95 6.71 -19.98 14.45
CA LYS A 95 6.99 -19.14 13.28
C LYS A 95 6.38 -19.74 12.02
N SER A 96 6.57 -21.05 11.85
CA SER A 96 6.07 -21.80 10.71
C SER A 96 4.54 -21.87 10.68
N TYR A 97 3.91 -22.12 11.84
CA TYR A 97 2.45 -22.15 11.96
C TYR A 97 1.83 -20.78 11.68
N THR A 98 2.49 -19.73 12.17
CA THR A 98 2.09 -18.34 11.91
C THR A 98 2.09 -18.03 10.41
N ALA A 99 3.18 -18.35 9.70
CA ALA A 99 3.29 -18.10 8.27
C ALA A 99 2.19 -18.85 7.50
N PHE A 100 1.94 -20.11 7.85
CA PHE A 100 0.92 -20.93 7.22
C PHE A 100 -0.49 -20.38 7.45
N ILE A 101 -0.90 -20.15 8.70
CA ILE A 101 -2.23 -19.63 9.01
C ILE A 101 -2.42 -18.24 8.40
N SER A 102 -1.42 -17.36 8.50
CA SER A 102 -1.46 -16.03 7.90
C SER A 102 -1.65 -16.08 6.39
N SER A 103 -0.99 -17.02 5.68
CA SER A 103 -1.20 -17.20 4.25
C SER A 103 -2.65 -17.55 3.91
N VAL A 104 -3.29 -18.42 4.71
CA VAL A 104 -4.70 -18.78 4.53
C VAL A 104 -5.61 -17.57 4.81
N LEU A 105 -5.38 -16.83 5.89
CA LEU A 105 -6.17 -15.63 6.24
C LEU A 105 -6.07 -14.55 5.16
N GLN A 106 -4.89 -14.37 4.56
CA GLN A 106 -4.70 -13.47 3.43
C GLN A 106 -5.60 -13.87 2.26
N ASN A 107 -5.61 -15.15 1.89
CA ASN A 107 -6.44 -15.65 0.79
C ASN A 107 -7.94 -15.61 1.10
N LEU A 108 -8.34 -15.61 2.37
CA LEU A 108 -9.73 -15.39 2.80
C LEU A 108 -10.12 -13.91 2.89
N GLY A 109 -9.20 -12.98 2.61
CA GLY A 109 -9.42 -11.55 2.73
C GLY A 109 -9.58 -11.06 4.17
N ILE A 110 -9.11 -11.81 5.17
CA ILE A 110 -9.21 -11.49 6.59
C ILE A 110 -8.00 -10.67 7.02
N ASP A 111 -8.23 -9.40 7.37
CA ASP A 111 -7.23 -8.58 8.07
C ASP A 111 -6.86 -9.28 9.40
N HIS A 112 -5.58 -9.29 9.75
CA HIS A 112 -5.11 -9.95 10.97
C HIS A 112 -3.83 -9.30 11.49
N TYR A 113 -3.50 -9.56 12.74
CA TYR A 113 -2.20 -9.25 13.31
C TYR A 113 -1.30 -10.47 13.27
N ILE A 114 0.00 -10.24 13.07
CA ILE A 114 1.05 -11.14 13.54
C ILE A 114 1.46 -10.62 14.91
N ARG A 115 1.03 -11.31 15.96
CA ARG A 115 1.27 -10.95 17.36
C ARG A 115 2.53 -11.62 17.84
N TYR A 116 3.47 -10.81 18.33
CA TYR A 116 4.67 -11.28 19.02
C TYR A 116 4.48 -11.05 20.51
N ALA A 117 4.64 -12.10 21.31
CA ALA A 117 4.39 -12.09 22.75
C ALA A 117 5.66 -12.41 23.54
N ALA A 118 5.84 -11.72 24.66
CA ALA A 118 6.87 -11.95 25.65
C ALA A 118 6.25 -12.50 26.94
N TYR A 119 6.91 -13.48 27.56
CA TYR A 119 6.43 -14.16 28.76
C TYR A 119 7.52 -14.12 29.84
N GLY A 120 7.29 -13.33 30.90
CA GLY A 120 8.24 -13.20 32.01
C GLY A 120 9.54 -12.46 31.65
N THR A 121 9.66 -11.91 30.44
CA THR A 121 10.84 -11.20 29.95
C THR A 121 10.44 -10.03 29.05
N SER A 122 11.41 -9.21 28.64
CA SER A 122 11.21 -8.13 27.65
C SER A 122 11.35 -8.61 26.20
N GLU A 123 11.90 -9.81 25.99
CA GLU A 123 12.15 -10.40 24.68
C GLU A 123 10.92 -11.14 24.15
N TYR A 124 10.58 -10.92 22.88
CA TYR A 124 9.52 -11.68 22.23
C TYR A 124 9.98 -13.12 21.97
N ARG A 125 9.26 -14.08 22.53
CA ARG A 125 9.57 -15.52 22.45
C ARG A 125 8.52 -16.33 21.71
N HIS A 126 7.35 -15.74 21.47
CA HIS A 126 6.24 -16.42 20.79
C HIS A 126 5.63 -15.55 19.71
N VAL A 127 5.13 -16.20 18.66
CA VAL A 127 4.45 -15.53 17.55
C VAL A 127 3.24 -16.34 17.10
N TYR A 128 2.13 -15.65 16.85
CA TYR A 128 0.88 -16.25 16.37
C TYR A 128 0.02 -15.23 15.61
N PRO A 129 -0.87 -15.68 14.71
CA PRO A 129 -1.83 -14.81 14.06
C PRO A 129 -3.06 -14.53 14.93
N VAL A 130 -3.61 -13.31 14.82
CA VAL A 130 -4.86 -12.89 15.46
C VAL A 130 -5.77 -12.30 14.38
N ALA A 131 -6.83 -13.03 14.01
CA ALA A 131 -7.77 -12.60 12.98
C ALA A 131 -8.65 -11.44 13.45
N LEU A 132 -8.91 -10.48 12.55
CA LEU A 132 -9.86 -9.38 12.77
C LEU A 132 -11.13 -9.70 11.99
N LEU A 133 -12.09 -10.29 12.68
CA LEU A 133 -13.36 -10.71 12.11
C LEU A 133 -14.50 -9.98 12.82
N ASP A 134 -15.31 -9.22 12.07
CA ASP A 134 -16.48 -8.50 12.57
C ASP A 134 -16.21 -7.64 13.82
N GLY A 135 -15.07 -6.93 13.81
CA GLY A 135 -14.62 -6.08 14.92
C GLY A 135 -14.01 -6.83 16.10
N LYS A 136 -14.00 -8.17 16.09
CA LYS A 136 -13.41 -9.02 17.14
C LYS A 136 -12.00 -9.48 16.79
N GLN A 137 -11.17 -9.60 17.81
CA GLN A 137 -9.86 -10.26 17.71
C GLN A 137 -10.03 -11.73 18.06
N ILE A 138 -9.67 -12.61 17.13
CA ILE A 138 -9.74 -14.06 17.31
C ILE A 138 -8.32 -14.62 17.21
N PRO A 139 -7.64 -14.89 18.35
CA PRO A 139 -6.36 -15.56 18.38
C PRO A 139 -6.42 -16.95 17.74
N LEU A 140 -5.46 -17.23 16.87
CA LEU A 140 -5.25 -18.52 16.21
C LEU A 140 -3.94 -19.16 16.68
N ASP A 141 -3.75 -19.18 18.01
CA ASP A 141 -2.53 -19.69 18.64
C ASP A 141 -2.58 -21.22 18.83
N VAL A 142 -2.24 -21.94 17.75
CA VAL A 142 -2.21 -23.41 17.78
C VAL A 142 -1.14 -23.93 18.75
N VAL A 143 -0.05 -23.19 18.98
CA VAL A 143 1.01 -23.62 19.89
C VAL A 143 0.53 -23.57 21.33
N TYR A 144 -0.28 -22.57 21.71
CA TYR A 144 -0.92 -22.53 23.03
C TYR A 144 -1.79 -23.76 23.27
N LYS A 145 -2.51 -24.23 22.25
CA LYS A 145 -3.23 -25.51 22.32
C LYS A 145 -2.31 -26.70 22.50
N VAL A 146 -1.24 -26.79 21.71
CA VAL A 146 -0.29 -27.91 21.75
C VAL A 146 0.44 -28.00 23.10
N GLN A 147 0.93 -26.89 23.62
CA GLN A 147 1.79 -26.86 24.81
C GLN A 147 1.01 -26.76 26.12
N HIS A 148 -0.18 -26.15 26.10
CA HIS A 148 -0.88 -25.74 27.32
C HIS A 148 -2.40 -26.03 27.28
N GLY A 149 -2.90 -26.73 26.26
CA GLY A 149 -4.32 -27.10 26.17
C GLY A 149 -5.27 -25.95 25.84
N GLY A 150 -4.75 -24.77 25.47
CA GLY A 150 -5.55 -23.60 25.10
C GLY A 150 -6.59 -23.88 24.02
N ARG A 151 -7.74 -23.19 24.09
CA ARG A 151 -8.83 -23.35 23.12
C ARG A 151 -8.71 -22.36 21.96
N PHE A 152 -9.46 -22.62 20.91
CA PHE A 152 -9.60 -21.67 19.80
C PHE A 152 -10.14 -20.33 20.31
N GLY A 153 -9.53 -19.21 19.87
CA GLY A 153 -9.91 -17.87 20.31
C GLY A 153 -9.31 -17.44 21.65
N GLU A 154 -8.54 -18.31 22.32
CA GLU A 154 -7.81 -17.97 23.54
C GLU A 154 -6.33 -17.71 23.24
N GLU A 155 -5.70 -16.88 24.07
CA GLU A 155 -4.26 -16.64 24.03
C GLU A 155 -3.68 -16.70 25.45
N LYS A 156 -2.43 -17.16 25.57
CA LYS A 156 -1.73 -17.15 26.85
C LYS A 156 -1.51 -15.71 27.31
N ARG A 157 -1.70 -15.46 28.61
CA ARG A 157 -1.41 -14.15 29.23
C ARG A 157 0.07 -13.79 29.01
N TYR A 158 0.33 -12.64 28.39
CA TYR A 158 1.67 -12.14 28.10
C TYR A 158 2.04 -10.96 28.99
N THR A 159 3.35 -10.77 29.17
CA THR A 159 3.93 -9.58 29.82
C THR A 159 3.89 -8.39 28.87
N LYS A 160 4.19 -8.63 27.59
CA LYS A 160 4.20 -7.60 26.53
C LYS A 160 3.84 -8.23 25.20
N LYS A 161 3.20 -7.44 24.34
CA LYS A 161 2.95 -7.82 22.94
C LYS A 161 3.39 -6.74 21.95
N LYS A 162 3.60 -7.16 20.71
CA LYS A 162 3.73 -6.29 19.53
C LYS A 162 2.92 -6.88 18.38
N ASP A 163 2.02 -6.08 17.83
CA ASP A 163 1.15 -6.47 16.73
C ASP A 163 1.64 -5.83 15.42
N ILE A 164 1.89 -6.66 14.40
CA ILE A 164 2.15 -6.21 13.04
C ILE A 164 0.91 -6.50 12.19
N LYS A 165 0.27 -5.46 11.66
CA LYS A 165 -0.95 -5.62 10.85
C LYS A 165 -0.63 -6.17 9.46
N VAL A 166 -1.35 -7.22 9.08
CA VAL A 166 -1.37 -7.81 7.74
C VAL A 166 -2.77 -7.63 7.17
N LYS A 167 -2.84 -7.22 5.91
CA LYS A 167 -4.10 -7.04 5.19
C LYS A 167 -4.45 -8.30 4.41
N GLY A 168 -5.74 -8.62 4.36
CA GLY A 168 -6.23 -9.66 3.45
C GLY A 168 -5.95 -9.32 1.98
N LEU A 169 -5.79 -10.34 1.14
CA LEU A 169 -5.80 -10.18 -0.31
C LEU A 169 -7.25 -9.95 -0.76
N TYR A 170 -7.48 -8.85 -1.47
CA TYR A 170 -8.80 -8.43 -1.92
C TYR A 170 -9.34 -9.38 -3.00
N GLN A 171 -10.38 -10.16 -2.65
CA GLN A 171 -11.38 -10.67 -3.59
C GLN A 171 -12.45 -9.58 -3.79
N LEU A 172 -12.92 -9.39 -5.02
CA LEU A 172 -13.97 -8.40 -5.29
C LEU A 172 -15.31 -8.82 -4.73
N GLY A 173 -15.94 -7.87 -4.05
CA GLY A 173 -17.28 -8.00 -3.50
C GLY A 173 -17.33 -9.03 -2.38
N SER A 174 -18.15 -8.79 -1.39
CA SER A 174 -18.53 -9.81 -0.43
C SER A 174 -19.36 -10.88 -1.16
N ILE A 175 -18.71 -11.74 -1.95
CA ILE A 175 -19.34 -12.95 -2.46
C ILE A 175 -19.36 -13.89 -1.26
N ASP A 176 -20.52 -13.98 -0.63
CA ASP A 176 -20.77 -15.02 0.36
C ASP A 176 -20.62 -16.36 -0.36
N MET A 177 -19.51 -17.06 -0.12
CA MET A 177 -19.24 -18.36 -0.75
C MET A 177 -20.15 -19.47 -0.17
N GLY A 178 -21.14 -19.13 0.67
CA GLY A 178 -22.28 -19.95 1.05
C GLY A 178 -23.56 -19.71 0.21
N ALA A 179 -23.55 -18.73 -0.70
CA ALA A 179 -24.69 -18.42 -1.57
C ALA A 179 -24.86 -19.42 -2.73
N SER A 180 -26.08 -19.57 -3.21
CA SER A 180 -26.41 -20.36 -4.39
C SER A 180 -25.76 -19.78 -5.66
N GLU A 181 -25.61 -20.60 -6.69
CA GLU A 181 -25.01 -20.20 -7.97
C GLU A 181 -25.75 -19.01 -8.62
N GLU A 182 -27.07 -18.98 -8.52
CA GLU A 182 -27.94 -17.92 -9.04
C GLU A 182 -27.71 -16.59 -8.31
N GLU A 183 -27.53 -16.63 -7.00
CA GLU A 183 -27.21 -15.44 -6.18
C GLU A 183 -25.82 -14.90 -6.52
N ILE A 184 -24.83 -15.78 -6.68
CA ILE A 184 -23.47 -15.38 -7.09
C ILE A 184 -23.51 -14.73 -8.47
N ILE A 185 -24.21 -15.34 -9.44
CA ILE A 185 -24.35 -14.78 -10.79
C ILE A 185 -25.12 -13.45 -10.75
N GLY A 186 -26.18 -13.34 -9.95
CA GLY A 186 -26.95 -12.10 -9.77
C GLY A 186 -26.08 -10.97 -9.21
N GLN A 187 -25.31 -11.24 -8.15
CA GLN A 187 -24.38 -10.27 -7.55
C GLN A 187 -23.30 -9.83 -8.54
N LEU A 188 -22.78 -10.75 -9.35
CA LEU A 188 -21.77 -10.44 -10.37
C LEU A 188 -22.35 -9.65 -11.54
N LYS A 189 -23.59 -9.91 -11.95
CA LYS A 189 -24.28 -9.11 -12.98
C LYS A 189 -24.50 -7.68 -12.50
N MET A 190 -24.94 -7.50 -11.25
CA MET A 190 -25.05 -6.18 -10.63
C MET A 190 -23.69 -5.48 -10.53
N THR A 191 -22.66 -6.22 -10.10
CA THR A 191 -21.28 -5.70 -10.05
C THR A 191 -20.78 -5.29 -11.43
N LEU A 192 -21.05 -6.10 -12.46
CA LEU A 192 -20.66 -5.80 -13.84
C LEU A 192 -21.36 -4.55 -14.36
N ALA A 193 -22.67 -4.42 -14.16
CA ALA A 193 -23.43 -3.23 -14.57
C ALA A 193 -22.92 -1.96 -13.87
N GLU A 194 -22.58 -2.05 -12.59
CA GLU A 194 -21.95 -0.95 -11.84
C GLU A 194 -20.56 -0.60 -12.39
N VAL A 195 -19.73 -1.61 -12.65
CA VAL A 195 -18.40 -1.45 -13.26
C VAL A 195 -18.50 -0.80 -14.63
N GLU A 196 -19.43 -1.23 -15.48
CA GLU A 196 -19.65 -0.66 -16.82
C GLU A 196 -20.16 0.79 -16.73
N LYS A 197 -21.09 1.09 -15.82
CA LYS A 197 -21.56 2.47 -15.56
C LYS A 197 -20.42 3.38 -15.11
N MET A 198 -19.52 2.88 -14.27
CA MET A 198 -18.36 3.65 -13.79
C MET A 198 -17.25 3.77 -14.83
N ASP A 199 -17.04 2.73 -15.64
CA ASP A 199 -16.11 2.72 -16.77
C ASP A 199 -16.43 3.82 -17.78
N ALA A 200 -17.72 4.13 -17.97
CA ALA A 200 -18.21 5.24 -18.79
C ALA A 200 -17.92 6.64 -18.20
N GLN A 201 -17.72 6.76 -16.88
CA GLN A 201 -17.43 8.03 -16.20
C GLN A 201 -15.93 8.37 -16.12
N LEU A 202 -15.08 7.40 -16.47
CA LEU A 202 -13.63 7.58 -16.53
C LEU A 202 -13.20 7.79 -17.99
N PRO A 203 -12.22 8.69 -18.23
CA PRO A 203 -11.74 8.93 -19.58
C PRO A 203 -11.09 7.67 -20.17
N ALA A 204 -11.12 7.57 -21.50
CA ALA A 204 -10.41 6.53 -22.22
C ALA A 204 -8.90 6.63 -21.99
N ILE A 205 -8.23 5.47 -21.99
CA ILE A 205 -6.77 5.41 -21.86
C ILE A 205 -6.16 5.88 -23.17
N ASN A 206 -5.22 6.83 -23.10
CA ASN A 206 -4.36 7.13 -24.24
C ASN A 206 -3.28 6.04 -24.33
N PRO A 207 -3.25 5.20 -25.38
CA PRO A 207 -2.31 4.07 -25.46
C PRO A 207 -0.84 4.49 -25.43
N SER A 208 -0.53 5.69 -25.92
CA SER A 208 0.84 6.24 -25.95
C SER A 208 1.33 6.75 -24.59
N ARG A 209 0.43 6.90 -23.62
CA ARG A 209 0.72 7.39 -22.26
C ARG A 209 0.19 6.44 -21.19
N ASP A 210 0.02 5.16 -21.53
CA ASP A 210 -0.54 4.17 -20.62
C ASP A 210 0.47 3.82 -19.52
N VAL A 211 0.35 4.50 -18.38
CA VAL A 211 1.26 4.31 -17.24
C VAL A 211 1.14 2.91 -16.64
N THR A 212 0.05 2.19 -16.88
CA THR A 212 -0.15 0.84 -16.31
C THR A 212 0.78 -0.21 -16.92
N LYS A 213 1.38 0.10 -18.07
CA LYS A 213 2.38 -0.72 -18.76
C LYS A 213 3.81 -0.37 -18.39
N MET A 214 4.01 0.72 -17.65
CA MET A 214 5.34 1.19 -17.25
C MET A 214 5.89 0.40 -16.07
N THR A 215 7.22 0.27 -16.05
CA THR A 215 7.99 -0.14 -14.88
C THR A 215 7.97 0.94 -13.81
N ALA A 216 8.29 0.56 -12.57
CA ALA A 216 8.38 1.51 -11.47
C ALA A 216 9.42 2.61 -11.76
N GLY A 217 10.52 2.29 -12.44
CA GLY A 217 11.52 3.26 -12.88
C GLY A 217 11.01 4.24 -13.94
N GLU A 218 10.26 3.76 -14.93
CA GLU A 218 9.66 4.63 -15.96
C GLU A 218 8.63 5.60 -15.37
N VAL A 219 7.84 5.16 -14.39
CA VAL A 219 6.92 6.06 -13.66
C VAL A 219 7.69 7.10 -12.84
N ASP A 220 8.80 6.72 -12.20
CA ASP A 220 9.65 7.70 -11.50
C ASP A 220 10.17 8.76 -12.49
N ASN A 221 10.67 8.31 -13.65
CA ASN A 221 11.15 9.20 -14.71
C ASN A 221 10.05 10.13 -15.23
N LEU A 222 8.83 9.62 -15.43
CA LEU A 222 7.67 10.42 -15.86
C LEU A 222 7.36 11.54 -14.86
N ILE A 223 7.35 11.23 -13.56
CA ILE A 223 7.08 12.21 -12.50
C ILE A 223 8.19 13.26 -12.43
N TRP A 224 9.45 12.86 -12.59
CA TRP A 224 10.58 13.80 -12.60
C TRP A 224 10.63 14.66 -13.86
N ALA A 225 10.29 14.11 -15.03
CA ALA A 225 10.17 14.89 -16.26
C ALA A 225 9.14 16.01 -16.12
N ASP A 226 7.92 15.68 -15.67
CA ASP A 226 6.86 16.65 -15.40
C ASP A 226 7.30 17.70 -14.37
N ARG A 227 8.07 17.31 -13.35
CA ARG A 227 8.62 18.28 -12.38
C ARG A 227 9.57 19.28 -13.03
N PHE A 228 10.48 18.83 -13.89
CA PHE A 228 11.40 19.73 -14.58
C PHE A 228 10.67 20.64 -15.58
N GLU A 229 9.62 20.16 -16.24
CA GLU A 229 8.78 20.99 -17.11
C GLU A 229 8.05 22.09 -16.33
N ILE A 230 7.54 21.77 -15.14
CA ILE A 230 6.95 22.77 -14.25
C ILE A 230 7.99 23.80 -13.84
N LEU A 231 9.20 23.38 -13.44
CA LEU A 231 10.28 24.29 -13.07
C LEU A 231 10.71 25.18 -14.25
N GLU A 232 10.81 24.63 -15.46
CA GLU A 232 11.05 25.39 -16.69
C GLU A 232 10.00 26.51 -16.87
N GLY A 233 8.72 26.19 -16.65
CA GLY A 233 7.62 27.15 -16.76
C GLY A 233 7.64 28.26 -15.70
N LEU A 234 8.11 27.95 -14.48
CA LEU A 234 8.18 28.89 -13.36
C LEU A 234 9.41 29.78 -13.37
N THR A 235 10.53 29.29 -13.92
CA THR A 235 11.79 30.04 -13.99
C THR A 235 11.68 31.20 -14.99
N LYS A 236 12.31 32.34 -14.69
CA LYS A 236 12.42 33.46 -15.64
C LYS A 236 13.74 33.45 -16.42
N ASP A 237 14.82 32.98 -15.80
CA ASP A 237 16.16 32.91 -16.38
C ASP A 237 16.24 31.93 -17.57
N SER A 238 16.68 32.42 -18.73
CA SER A 238 16.70 31.64 -19.98
C SER A 238 17.71 30.50 -19.96
N ALA A 239 18.85 30.67 -19.28
CA ALA A 239 19.85 29.63 -19.16
C ALA A 239 19.32 28.48 -18.32
N GLN A 240 18.75 28.76 -17.15
CA GLN A 240 18.16 27.78 -16.24
C GLN A 240 16.92 27.09 -16.84
N LYS A 241 16.11 27.79 -17.66
CA LYS A 241 15.06 27.16 -18.47
C LYS A 241 15.62 26.06 -19.39
N SER A 242 16.72 26.35 -20.09
CA SER A 242 17.33 25.37 -21.00
C SER A 242 17.84 24.13 -20.26
N GLU A 243 18.35 24.31 -19.04
CA GLU A 243 18.79 23.22 -18.16
C GLU A 243 17.62 22.31 -17.74
N TYR A 244 16.50 22.91 -17.32
CA TYR A 244 15.31 22.14 -16.95
C TYR A 244 14.67 21.42 -18.14
N ARG A 245 14.64 22.08 -19.31
CA ARG A 245 14.19 21.44 -20.56
C ARG A 245 15.04 20.22 -20.91
N ALA A 246 16.36 20.35 -20.82
CA ALA A 246 17.30 19.26 -21.05
C ALA A 246 17.14 18.13 -20.03
N ALA A 247 16.93 18.47 -18.75
CA ALA A 247 16.65 17.51 -17.68
C ALA A 247 15.33 16.74 -17.92
N ALA A 248 14.25 17.43 -18.30
CA ALA A 248 12.98 16.80 -18.65
C ALA A 248 13.13 15.85 -19.85
N ALA A 249 13.86 16.27 -20.90
CA ALA A 249 14.14 15.43 -22.06
C ALA A 249 14.95 14.18 -21.68
N ALA A 250 15.96 14.31 -20.82
CA ALA A 250 16.73 13.18 -20.32
C ALA A 250 15.86 12.20 -19.52
N MET A 251 14.99 12.70 -18.64
CA MET A 251 14.05 11.86 -17.89
C MET A 251 13.09 11.09 -18.81
N ARG A 252 12.51 11.76 -19.81
CA ARG A 252 11.61 11.10 -20.78
C ARG A 252 12.31 10.02 -21.60
N ARG A 253 13.58 10.23 -21.96
CA ARG A 253 14.39 9.21 -22.64
C ARG A 253 14.74 8.04 -21.70
N GLY A 254 14.87 8.31 -20.40
CA GLY A 254 15.24 7.30 -19.41
C GLY A 254 16.71 6.86 -19.50
N ASP A 255 17.55 7.58 -20.24
CA ASP A 255 18.95 7.25 -20.50
C ASP A 255 19.89 8.38 -20.09
N ILE A 256 21.01 7.99 -19.47
CA ILE A 256 22.11 8.85 -19.04
C ILE A 256 22.91 9.40 -20.22
N ALA A 257 22.90 8.77 -21.40
CA ALA A 257 23.69 9.20 -22.55
C ALA A 257 23.41 10.66 -23.00
N GLY A 258 22.23 11.18 -22.71
CA GLY A 258 21.80 12.53 -23.12
C GLY A 258 22.03 13.66 -22.10
N ILE A 259 22.58 13.38 -20.92
CA ILE A 259 22.68 14.38 -19.83
C ILE A 259 23.80 15.41 -20.03
N GLY A 260 24.70 15.19 -20.99
CA GLY A 260 25.81 16.11 -21.29
C GLY A 260 25.35 17.51 -21.75
N SER A 261 24.11 17.62 -22.22
CA SER A 261 23.48 18.90 -22.59
C SER A 261 23.14 19.81 -21.40
N ILE A 262 23.02 19.25 -20.20
CA ILE A 262 22.75 19.98 -18.95
C ILE A 262 24.09 20.54 -18.47
N ARG A 263 24.35 21.85 -18.54
CA ARG A 263 25.63 22.47 -18.14
C ARG A 263 25.74 22.64 -16.63
N ASN A 264 24.62 22.82 -15.93
CA ASN A 264 24.60 22.98 -14.49
C ASN A 264 24.99 21.65 -13.80
N SER A 265 26.11 21.67 -13.07
CA SER A 265 26.68 20.46 -12.45
C SER A 265 25.78 19.85 -11.36
N ALA A 266 24.99 20.66 -10.64
CA ALA A 266 24.08 20.19 -9.62
C ALA A 266 22.86 19.49 -10.25
N ILE A 267 22.23 20.12 -11.25
CA ILE A 267 21.10 19.54 -11.98
C ILE A 267 21.54 18.25 -12.67
N ARG A 268 22.70 18.25 -13.32
CA ARG A 268 23.25 17.06 -14.00
C ARG A 268 23.45 15.89 -13.05
N LYS A 269 24.13 16.10 -11.91
CA LYS A 269 24.36 15.05 -10.89
C LYS A 269 23.05 14.48 -10.36
N GLN A 270 22.04 15.32 -10.19
CA GLN A 270 20.73 14.89 -9.74
C GLN A 270 20.00 14.05 -10.80
N VAL A 271 19.97 14.52 -12.04
CA VAL A 271 19.38 13.78 -13.16
C VAL A 271 20.03 12.41 -13.30
N GLU A 272 21.36 12.36 -13.24
CA GLU A 272 22.11 11.11 -13.27
C GLU A 272 21.74 10.17 -12.12
N ALA A 273 21.64 10.68 -10.89
CA ALA A 273 21.28 9.87 -9.72
C ALA A 273 19.86 9.30 -9.82
N ILE A 274 18.90 10.09 -10.33
CA ILE A 274 17.52 9.64 -10.55
C ILE A 274 17.52 8.54 -11.61
N LEU A 275 18.11 8.78 -12.79
CA LEU A 275 18.15 7.81 -13.88
C LEU A 275 18.82 6.49 -13.45
N LYS A 276 19.97 6.56 -12.75
CA LYS A 276 20.65 5.36 -12.22
C LYS A 276 19.79 4.56 -11.25
N ASN A 277 18.93 5.23 -10.48
CA ASN A 277 18.01 4.56 -9.57
C ASN A 277 16.78 4.00 -10.30
N SER A 278 16.23 4.73 -11.26
CA SER A 278 15.08 4.31 -12.07
C SER A 278 15.39 3.07 -12.91
N VAL A 279 16.58 2.99 -13.53
CA VAL A 279 17.01 1.83 -14.33
C VAL A 279 17.06 0.55 -13.48
N LYS A 280 17.28 0.64 -12.17
CA LYS A 280 17.28 -0.53 -11.26
C LYS A 280 15.86 -1.03 -10.94
N LYS A 281 14.81 -0.25 -11.24
CA LYS A 281 13.42 -0.52 -10.86
C LYS A 281 12.59 -1.09 -12.03
N GLN A 282 13.02 -2.24 -12.56
CA GLN A 282 12.40 -2.91 -13.71
C GLN A 282 11.08 -3.64 -13.41
N ARG A 283 10.65 -3.71 -12.14
CA ARG A 283 9.36 -4.30 -11.80
C ARG A 283 8.20 -3.46 -12.38
N PRO A 284 7.07 -4.06 -12.78
CA PRO A 284 5.87 -3.30 -13.12
C PRO A 284 5.51 -2.29 -12.02
N ALA A 285 5.19 -1.06 -12.40
CA ALA A 285 4.82 -0.01 -11.46
C ALA A 285 3.53 -0.36 -10.71
N PHE A 286 2.59 -0.98 -11.44
CA PHE A 286 1.27 -1.36 -10.95
C PHE A 286 1.14 -2.87 -10.99
N ALA A 287 0.67 -3.46 -9.89
CA ALA A 287 0.38 -4.89 -9.88
C ALA A 287 -0.77 -5.18 -10.86
N ASN A 288 -0.62 -6.24 -11.67
CA ASN A 288 -1.70 -6.71 -12.54
C ASN A 288 -2.96 -6.94 -11.71
N PHE A 289 -4.02 -6.20 -12.02
CA PHE A 289 -5.32 -6.41 -11.44
C PHE A 289 -5.97 -7.59 -12.18
N SER A 290 -5.66 -8.80 -11.73
CA SER A 290 -6.30 -10.03 -12.21
C SER A 290 -7.12 -10.63 -11.08
N ILE A 291 -8.43 -10.71 -11.29
CA ILE A 291 -9.30 -11.48 -10.40
C ILE A 291 -9.18 -12.93 -10.86
N LYS A 292 -8.41 -13.73 -10.14
CA LYS A 292 -8.42 -15.17 -10.36
C LYS A 292 -9.69 -15.73 -9.74
N ILE A 293 -10.60 -16.13 -10.60
CA ILE A 293 -11.88 -16.70 -10.20
C ILE A 293 -11.60 -18.17 -9.86
N PRO A 294 -11.96 -18.65 -8.66
CA PRO A 294 -11.85 -20.07 -8.32
C PRO A 294 -12.57 -20.92 -9.36
N THR A 295 -11.86 -21.84 -10.00
CA THR A 295 -12.48 -23.07 -10.50
C THR A 295 -12.33 -24.12 -9.39
N PRO A 296 -13.42 -24.56 -8.73
CA PRO A 296 -13.33 -25.64 -7.75
C PRO A 296 -12.84 -26.93 -8.40
N ALA A 297 -11.95 -27.66 -7.72
CA ALA A 297 -11.57 -29.01 -8.15
C ALA A 297 -12.77 -29.95 -7.96
N GLY A 298 -13.20 -30.63 -9.02
CA GLY A 298 -14.34 -31.56 -9.02
C GLY A 298 -15.62 -31.05 -9.71
N VAL A 299 -15.62 -29.82 -10.24
CA VAL A 299 -16.78 -29.22 -10.92
C VAL A 299 -16.41 -28.86 -12.35
N GLN A 300 -15.91 -29.84 -13.09
CA GLN A 300 -15.38 -29.65 -14.45
C GLN A 300 -16.50 -29.38 -15.50
N GLY A 301 -17.77 -29.60 -15.12
CA GLY A 301 -18.95 -29.40 -15.98
C GLY A 301 -19.85 -28.20 -15.64
N LEU A 302 -19.96 -27.80 -14.36
CA LEU A 302 -20.95 -26.79 -13.92
C LEU A 302 -20.54 -25.34 -14.25
N PHE A 303 -19.23 -25.03 -14.25
CA PHE A 303 -18.71 -23.68 -14.52
C PHE A 303 -18.19 -23.45 -15.96
N SER A 304 -18.25 -24.46 -16.83
CA SER A 304 -17.72 -24.37 -18.20
C SER A 304 -18.50 -23.35 -19.06
N GLY A 305 -19.81 -23.17 -18.83
CA GLY A 305 -20.65 -22.18 -19.50
C GLY A 305 -20.50 -20.74 -18.98
N ILE A 306 -20.09 -20.55 -17.72
CA ILE A 306 -20.06 -19.24 -17.04
C ILE A 306 -18.62 -18.66 -17.00
N GLY A 307 -17.60 -19.47 -17.30
CA GLY A 307 -16.21 -19.02 -17.34
C GLY A 307 -15.97 -17.80 -18.24
N ASN A 308 -16.71 -17.67 -19.35
CA ASN A 308 -16.64 -16.48 -20.20
C ASN A 308 -17.22 -15.23 -19.53
N PHE A 309 -18.32 -15.36 -18.79
CA PHE A 309 -18.93 -14.27 -18.01
C PHE A 309 -17.99 -13.81 -16.89
N PHE A 310 -17.43 -14.75 -16.13
CA PHE A 310 -16.42 -14.49 -15.10
C PHE A 310 -15.17 -13.80 -15.65
N ARG A 311 -14.66 -14.26 -16.81
CA ARG A 311 -13.54 -13.59 -17.51
C ARG A 311 -13.92 -12.18 -17.92
N ARG A 312 -15.14 -11.95 -18.41
CA ARG A 312 -15.66 -10.62 -18.78
C ARG A 312 -15.75 -9.68 -17.58
N VAL A 313 -16.24 -10.16 -16.43
CA VAL A 313 -16.24 -9.41 -15.17
C VAL A 313 -14.80 -9.06 -14.77
N GLY A 314 -13.90 -10.04 -14.80
CA GLY A 314 -12.50 -9.84 -14.48
C GLY A 314 -11.82 -8.80 -15.38
N GLN A 315 -12.08 -8.85 -16.68
CA GLN A 315 -11.59 -7.91 -17.68
C GLN A 315 -12.19 -6.51 -17.48
N ALA A 316 -13.49 -6.40 -17.24
CA ALA A 316 -14.17 -5.12 -17.02
C ALA A 316 -13.57 -4.38 -15.82
N ILE A 317 -13.35 -5.09 -14.70
CA ILE A 317 -12.75 -4.49 -13.51
C ILE A 317 -11.27 -4.17 -13.74
N GLY A 318 -10.53 -5.04 -14.43
CA GLY A 318 -9.14 -4.78 -14.81
C GLY A 318 -9.03 -3.52 -15.69
N ASN A 319 -9.94 -3.33 -16.64
CA ASN A 319 -10.01 -2.15 -17.50
C ASN A 319 -10.37 -0.90 -16.71
N LEU A 320 -11.35 -0.99 -15.81
CA LEU A 320 -11.72 0.10 -14.91
C LEU A 320 -10.54 0.52 -14.03
N PHE A 321 -9.80 -0.43 -13.46
CA PHE A 321 -8.58 -0.17 -12.69
C PHE A 321 -7.52 0.54 -13.56
N LYS A 322 -7.30 0.08 -14.79
CA LYS A 322 -6.34 0.72 -15.71
C LYS A 322 -6.75 2.16 -16.05
N LYS A 323 -8.03 2.39 -16.35
CA LYS A 323 -8.58 3.74 -16.57
C LYS A 323 -8.40 4.62 -15.35
N PHE A 324 -8.69 4.10 -14.15
CA PHE A 324 -8.52 4.82 -12.90
C PHE A 324 -7.07 5.24 -12.67
N VAL A 325 -6.12 4.32 -12.80
CA VAL A 325 -4.69 4.61 -12.65
C VAL A 325 -4.24 5.64 -13.68
N ASN A 326 -4.59 5.45 -14.96
CA ASN A 326 -4.24 6.41 -16.01
C ASN A 326 -4.87 7.79 -15.78
N TRP A 327 -6.11 7.84 -15.30
CA TRP A 327 -6.79 9.08 -14.95
C TRP A 327 -6.08 9.80 -13.80
N ILE A 328 -5.64 9.09 -12.75
CA ILE A 328 -4.81 9.68 -11.68
C ILE A 328 -3.54 10.32 -12.27
N PHE A 329 -2.86 9.64 -13.20
CA PHE A 329 -1.66 10.14 -13.86
C PHE A 329 -1.93 11.17 -14.98
N SER A 330 -3.17 11.33 -15.44
CA SER A 330 -3.54 12.33 -16.46
C SER A 330 -3.60 13.76 -15.93
N GLY A 331 -3.22 13.98 -14.66
CA GLY A 331 -3.21 15.28 -13.99
C GLY A 331 -4.10 15.35 -12.74
N VAL A 332 -4.99 14.38 -12.51
CA VAL A 332 -5.83 14.32 -11.30
C VAL A 332 -4.97 14.21 -10.04
N GLY A 333 -3.92 13.40 -10.06
CA GLY A 333 -2.92 13.29 -9.00
C GLY A 333 -2.30 14.63 -8.61
N LYS A 334 -1.98 15.47 -9.61
CA LYS A 334 -1.46 16.83 -9.41
C LYS A 334 -2.50 17.73 -8.74
N LYS A 335 -3.75 17.71 -9.23
CA LYS A 335 -4.84 18.55 -8.69
C LYS A 335 -5.16 18.28 -7.22
N MET A 336 -4.89 17.06 -6.73
CA MET A 336 -5.05 16.73 -5.31
C MET A 336 -3.96 17.33 -4.41
N GLY A 337 -2.82 17.73 -4.97
CA GLY A 337 -1.63 18.19 -4.23
C GLY A 337 -1.93 19.23 -3.15
N PRO A 338 -2.59 20.36 -3.46
CA PRO A 338 -2.88 21.40 -2.47
C PRO A 338 -3.67 20.93 -1.25
N PHE A 339 -4.59 19.96 -1.40
CA PHE A 339 -5.33 19.40 -0.27
C PHE A 339 -4.42 18.61 0.69
N PHE A 340 -3.34 18.01 0.18
CA PHE A 340 -2.43 17.13 0.92
C PHE A 340 -1.08 17.78 1.29
N ILE A 341 -0.97 19.11 1.32
CA ILE A 341 0.30 19.80 1.69
C ILE A 341 0.81 19.32 3.06
N PHE A 342 -0.08 19.13 4.03
CA PHE A 342 0.32 18.69 5.37
C PHE A 342 0.80 17.24 5.42
N GLN A 343 0.50 16.40 4.42
CA GLN A 343 1.07 15.05 4.30
C GLN A 343 2.59 15.06 4.09
N PHE A 344 3.17 16.21 3.73
CA PHE A 344 4.62 16.39 3.63
C PHE A 344 5.26 16.80 4.96
N LEU A 345 4.49 16.96 6.03
CA LEU A 345 4.99 17.31 7.36
C LEU A 345 5.24 16.07 8.23
N GLN A 346 6.22 16.17 9.12
CA GLN A 346 6.51 15.18 10.16
C GLN A 346 5.55 15.41 11.31
N ARG A 347 4.41 14.70 11.30
CA ARG A 347 3.37 14.76 12.34
C ARG A 347 3.91 14.84 13.78
N GLY A 348 4.96 14.07 14.10
CA GLY A 348 5.56 14.01 15.45
C GLY A 348 6.31 15.27 15.90
N LYS A 349 6.57 16.22 14.99
CA LYS A 349 7.27 17.47 15.28
C LYS A 349 6.34 18.69 15.23
N ILE A 350 5.11 18.51 14.76
CA ILE A 350 4.07 19.56 14.71
C ILE A 350 3.48 19.77 16.11
N LYS A 351 3.47 21.01 16.58
CA LYS A 351 2.90 21.38 17.88
C LYS A 351 1.40 21.66 17.79
N SER A 352 0.94 22.34 16.74
CA SER A 352 -0.46 22.70 16.52
C SER A 352 -1.36 21.45 16.53
N PRO A 353 -2.32 21.37 17.46
CA PRO A 353 -3.30 20.29 17.49
C PRO A 353 -4.14 20.23 16.21
N GLU A 354 -4.47 21.39 15.64
CA GLU A 354 -5.29 21.52 14.44
C GLU A 354 -4.58 20.93 13.21
N ILE A 355 -3.32 21.30 12.98
CA ILE A 355 -2.52 20.71 11.90
C ILE A 355 -2.39 19.19 12.08
N ARG A 356 -2.17 18.70 13.31
CA ARG A 356 -2.10 17.25 13.57
C ARG A 356 -3.41 16.53 13.26
N SER A 357 -4.55 17.11 13.65
CA SER A 357 -5.88 16.58 13.34
C SER A 357 -6.11 16.48 11.82
N ARG A 358 -5.75 17.53 11.08
CA ARG A 358 -5.84 17.57 9.61
C ARG A 358 -4.91 16.57 8.95
N ILE A 359 -3.67 16.40 9.44
CA ILE A 359 -2.75 15.35 8.97
C ILE A 359 -3.39 13.97 9.13
N ASP A 360 -4.02 13.69 10.28
CA ASP A 360 -4.65 12.38 10.55
C ASP A 360 -5.86 12.14 9.64
N ALA A 361 -6.68 13.17 9.40
CA ALA A 361 -7.81 13.10 8.47
C ALA A 361 -7.35 12.88 7.02
N GLN A 362 -6.40 13.69 6.55
CA GLN A 362 -5.78 13.57 5.23
C GLN A 362 -5.12 12.21 5.03
N GLN A 363 -4.45 11.67 6.06
CA GLN A 363 -3.79 10.37 5.98
C GLN A 363 -4.79 9.25 5.71
N LYS A 364 -6.00 9.31 6.26
CA LYS A 364 -7.06 8.32 5.98
C LYS A 364 -7.45 8.36 4.49
N SER A 365 -7.76 9.54 3.96
CA SER A 365 -8.16 9.74 2.56
C SER A 365 -7.03 9.40 1.58
N TYR A 366 -5.80 9.84 1.87
CA TYR A 366 -4.60 9.47 1.12
C TYR A 366 -4.39 7.95 1.11
N THR A 367 -4.52 7.30 2.27
CA THR A 367 -4.35 5.85 2.40
C THR A 367 -5.43 5.09 1.64
N PHE A 368 -6.66 5.59 1.62
CA PHE A 368 -7.76 5.02 0.85
C PHE A 368 -7.42 5.04 -0.65
N ILE A 369 -7.07 6.21 -1.20
CA ILE A 369 -6.68 6.37 -2.62
C ILE A 369 -5.46 5.50 -2.96
N ARG A 370 -4.41 5.55 -2.12
CA ARG A 370 -3.18 4.77 -2.29
C ARG A 370 -3.45 3.27 -2.34
N ARG A 371 -4.28 2.75 -1.43
CA ARG A 371 -4.60 1.32 -1.37
C ARG A 371 -5.39 0.86 -2.59
N LEU A 372 -6.34 1.67 -3.05
CA LEU A 372 -7.22 1.29 -4.15
C LEU A 372 -6.49 1.28 -5.49
N GLY A 373 -5.67 2.29 -5.78
CA GLY A 373 -4.80 2.27 -6.95
C GLY A 373 -3.54 1.43 -6.82
N LYS A 374 -3.31 0.81 -5.64
CA LYS A 374 -2.06 0.13 -5.27
C LYS A 374 -0.82 1.01 -5.56
N PHE A 375 -0.97 2.31 -5.35
CA PHE A 375 0.06 3.30 -5.67
C PHE A 375 1.27 3.16 -4.75
N ASP A 376 2.47 3.32 -5.32
CA ASP A 376 3.67 3.55 -4.54
C ASP A 376 3.56 4.91 -3.81
N ASP A 377 3.97 4.93 -2.55
CA ASP A 377 3.83 6.13 -1.70
C ASP A 377 4.65 7.31 -2.25
N GLN A 378 5.85 7.04 -2.76
CA GLN A 378 6.73 8.09 -3.26
C GLN A 378 6.23 8.64 -4.59
N GLN A 379 5.68 7.79 -5.46
CA GLN A 379 5.15 8.21 -6.75
C GLN A 379 3.89 9.05 -6.60
N LEU A 380 2.96 8.63 -5.74
CA LEU A 380 1.73 9.40 -5.50
C LEU A 380 2.03 10.75 -4.84
N LYS A 381 2.92 10.78 -3.84
CA LYS A 381 3.42 12.04 -3.26
C LYS A 381 4.18 12.87 -4.29
N GLY A 382 4.90 12.25 -5.22
CA GLY A 382 5.59 12.92 -6.31
C GLY A 382 4.64 13.68 -7.23
N LEU A 383 3.52 13.07 -7.63
CA LEU A 383 2.46 13.73 -8.40
C LEU A 383 1.84 14.90 -7.62
N MET A 384 1.53 14.68 -6.34
CA MET A 384 0.97 15.73 -5.47
C MET A 384 1.95 16.90 -5.33
N LEU A 385 3.24 16.61 -5.15
CA LEU A 385 4.29 17.62 -5.05
C LEU A 385 4.39 18.44 -6.35
N ASN A 386 4.35 17.78 -7.52
CA ASN A 386 4.34 18.48 -8.80
C ASN A 386 3.12 19.40 -8.92
N GLY A 387 1.93 18.94 -8.51
CA GLY A 387 0.72 19.77 -8.54
C GLY A 387 0.71 20.92 -7.54
N ILE A 388 1.33 20.77 -6.38
CA ILE A 388 1.58 21.88 -5.45
C ILE A 388 2.48 22.90 -6.15
N LEU A 389 3.63 22.46 -6.65
CA LEU A 389 4.62 23.33 -7.31
C LEU A 389 4.02 24.07 -8.53
N GLU A 390 3.28 23.36 -9.38
CA GLU A 390 2.62 23.92 -10.58
C GLU A 390 1.61 25.02 -10.22
N ARG A 391 0.92 24.91 -9.09
CA ARG A 391 -0.16 25.84 -8.70
C ARG A 391 0.33 26.99 -7.83
N THR A 392 1.33 26.75 -6.99
CA THR A 392 1.80 27.73 -6.00
C THR A 392 3.14 28.36 -6.38
N GLY A 393 3.87 27.76 -7.33
CA GLY A 393 5.25 28.11 -7.62
C GLY A 393 6.23 27.72 -6.50
N LYS A 394 5.74 27.08 -5.43
CA LYS A 394 6.48 26.84 -4.18
C LYS A 394 6.38 25.39 -3.75
N SER A 395 7.45 24.88 -3.18
CA SER A 395 7.43 23.59 -2.50
C SER A 395 6.66 23.64 -1.17
N PRO A 396 6.21 22.50 -0.63
CA PRO A 396 5.65 22.43 0.73
C PRO A 396 6.57 23.05 1.78
N LYS A 397 7.88 22.97 1.57
CA LYS A 397 8.89 23.60 2.43
C LYS A 397 8.79 25.12 2.39
N GLN A 398 8.87 25.70 1.20
CA GLN A 398 8.79 27.15 1.01
C GLN A 398 7.45 27.70 1.52
N ILE A 399 6.35 26.96 1.34
CA ILE A 399 5.03 27.35 1.88
C ILE A 399 5.02 27.36 3.41
N ALA A 400 5.65 26.37 4.05
CA ALA A 400 5.73 26.31 5.51
C ALA A 400 6.67 27.37 6.12
N GLU A 401 7.70 27.77 5.37
CA GLU A 401 8.71 28.76 5.80
C GLU A 401 8.32 30.21 5.50
N GLU A 402 7.40 30.46 4.56
CA GLU A 402 6.98 31.81 4.14
C GLU A 402 6.36 32.63 5.27
N GLU A 403 7.00 33.73 5.67
CA GLU A 403 6.52 34.63 6.74
C GLU A 403 5.21 35.34 6.36
N GLY A 404 4.30 35.50 7.33
CA GLY A 404 2.93 35.99 7.13
C GLY A 404 1.94 34.91 6.68
N VAL A 405 0.68 35.28 6.46
CA VAL A 405 -0.30 34.38 5.84
C VAL A 405 0.04 34.27 4.35
N PRO A 406 0.32 33.08 3.81
CA PRO A 406 0.64 32.91 2.39
C PRO A 406 -0.47 33.55 1.54
N GLN A 407 -0.13 34.43 0.58
CA GLN A 407 -1.05 35.31 -0.15
C GLN A 407 -2.49 34.75 -0.25
N ILE A 408 -3.34 35.26 0.64
CA ILE A 408 -4.58 34.60 1.12
C ILE A 408 -5.58 34.32 0.00
N GLY A 409 -5.60 35.12 -1.08
CA GLY A 409 -6.57 34.94 -2.17
C GLY A 409 -6.32 33.72 -3.06
N ASN A 410 -5.07 33.47 -3.45
CA ASN A 410 -4.76 32.40 -4.42
C ASN A 410 -4.70 31.04 -3.75
N LEU A 411 -4.19 30.96 -2.53
CA LEU A 411 -4.01 29.66 -1.87
C LEU A 411 -5.33 29.11 -1.32
N VAL A 412 -6.18 29.98 -0.74
CA VAL A 412 -7.51 29.57 -0.25
C VAL A 412 -8.39 29.09 -1.40
N SER A 413 -8.44 29.82 -2.52
CA SER A 413 -9.23 29.40 -3.69
C SER A 413 -8.71 28.10 -4.32
N VAL A 414 -7.39 27.92 -4.40
CA VAL A 414 -6.75 26.67 -4.85
C VAL A 414 -7.10 25.50 -3.92
N VAL A 415 -7.13 25.74 -2.60
CA VAL A 415 -7.47 24.72 -1.61
C VAL A 415 -8.96 24.35 -1.66
N ILE A 416 -9.87 25.32 -1.78
CA ILE A 416 -11.32 25.07 -1.96
C ILE A 416 -11.57 24.25 -3.23
N GLY A 417 -10.96 24.63 -4.35
CA GLY A 417 -11.05 23.88 -5.60
C GLY A 417 -10.47 22.46 -5.49
N ALA A 418 -9.40 22.28 -4.72
CA ALA A 418 -8.82 20.97 -4.46
C ALA A 418 -9.76 20.07 -3.65
N ILE A 419 -10.49 20.61 -2.65
CA ILE A 419 -11.47 19.83 -1.89
C ILE A 419 -12.55 19.27 -2.80
N GLN A 420 -13.21 20.13 -3.59
CA GLN A 420 -14.27 19.69 -4.51
C GLN A 420 -13.78 18.59 -5.44
N PHE A 421 -12.52 18.70 -5.88
CA PHE A 421 -11.90 17.71 -6.73
C PHE A 421 -11.59 16.40 -6.00
N VAL A 422 -11.05 16.44 -4.78
CA VAL A 422 -10.77 15.26 -3.96
C VAL A 422 -12.06 14.55 -3.56
N VAL A 423 -13.13 15.27 -3.23
CA VAL A 423 -14.46 14.70 -2.98
C VAL A 423 -14.93 13.93 -4.21
N LYS A 424 -14.91 14.54 -5.40
CA LYS A 424 -15.26 13.86 -6.66
C LYS A 424 -14.41 12.60 -6.92
N VAL A 425 -13.11 12.67 -6.64
CA VAL A 425 -12.22 11.50 -6.76
C VAL A 425 -12.65 10.41 -5.78
N VAL A 426 -12.87 10.75 -4.51
CA VAL A 426 -13.24 9.78 -3.49
C VAL A 426 -14.63 9.21 -3.70
N GLU A 427 -15.61 10.00 -4.12
CA GLU A 427 -16.96 9.51 -4.48
C GLU A 427 -16.89 8.52 -5.63
N LYS A 428 -16.18 8.88 -6.72
CA LYS A 428 -15.95 7.96 -7.84
C LYS A 428 -15.27 6.69 -7.34
N VAL A 429 -14.26 6.80 -6.49
CA VAL A 429 -13.46 5.67 -6.00
C VAL A 429 -14.20 4.79 -4.98
N ALA A 430 -15.01 5.38 -4.10
CA ALA A 430 -15.84 4.67 -3.12
C ALA A 430 -16.99 3.93 -3.82
N GLY A 431 -17.58 4.55 -4.86
CA GLY A 431 -18.53 3.90 -5.76
C GLY A 431 -17.97 2.63 -6.40
N ILE A 432 -16.69 2.63 -6.80
CA ILE A 432 -16.04 1.50 -7.50
C ILE A 432 -15.94 0.23 -6.65
N PHE A 433 -15.79 0.33 -5.33
CA PHE A 433 -15.43 -0.82 -4.50
C PHE A 433 -16.41 -1.11 -3.35
N ARG A 434 -17.63 -0.53 -3.38
CA ARG A 434 -18.69 -0.70 -2.36
C ARG A 434 -18.15 -0.75 -0.92
N ARG A 435 -17.15 0.08 -0.63
CA ARG A 435 -16.76 0.34 0.75
C ARG A 435 -17.68 1.44 1.25
N SER A 436 -18.10 1.35 2.51
CA SER A 436 -18.75 2.49 3.15
C SER A 436 -17.83 3.69 2.97
N SER A 437 -18.39 4.79 2.47
CA SER A 437 -17.70 6.08 2.30
C SER A 437 -16.94 6.53 3.56
N GLY A 438 -17.29 6.00 4.74
CA GLY A 438 -16.58 6.21 6.00
C GLY A 438 -15.16 5.63 6.10
N ASP A 439 -14.74 4.76 5.16
CA ASP A 439 -13.35 4.27 5.06
C ASP A 439 -12.41 5.32 4.44
N ALA A 440 -12.95 6.21 3.61
CA ALA A 440 -12.27 7.43 3.22
C ALA A 440 -12.38 8.40 4.41
N GLY A 441 -11.28 9.02 4.82
CA GLY A 441 -11.35 10.05 5.85
C GLY A 441 -12.35 11.14 5.47
N ARG A 442 -12.77 11.95 6.43
CA ARG A 442 -13.58 13.14 6.12
C ARG A 442 -12.79 14.06 5.18
N ILE A 443 -13.45 14.55 4.14
CA ILE A 443 -12.86 15.42 3.10
C ILE A 443 -13.80 16.62 2.95
N ASP A 444 -13.37 17.71 3.53
CA ASP A 444 -14.06 19.01 3.52
C ASP A 444 -13.07 20.11 3.94
N GLU A 445 -13.58 21.34 4.05
CA GLU A 445 -12.83 22.53 4.46
C GLU A 445 -12.09 22.40 5.79
N THR A 446 -12.60 21.58 6.71
CA THR A 446 -12.00 21.44 8.04
C THR A 446 -10.90 20.37 8.09
N THR A 447 -10.72 19.61 7.01
CA THR A 447 -9.70 18.56 6.88
C THR A 447 -8.64 18.90 5.82
N MET A 448 -8.88 19.96 5.04
CA MET A 448 -7.94 20.47 4.04
C MET A 448 -6.69 21.05 4.68
N SER A 449 -5.59 21.09 3.92
CA SER A 449 -4.45 21.90 4.29
C SER A 449 -4.81 23.37 4.21
N ASP A 450 -4.81 24.04 5.37
CA ASP A 450 -4.97 25.48 5.49
C ASP A 450 -3.61 26.09 5.84
N PRO A 451 -2.91 26.69 4.86
CA PRO A 451 -1.57 27.19 5.08
C PRO A 451 -1.48 28.37 6.05
N SER A 452 -2.60 29.02 6.42
CA SER A 452 -2.60 30.02 7.48
C SER A 452 -2.20 29.44 8.84
N LEU A 453 -2.46 28.15 9.06
CA LEU A 453 -2.08 27.44 10.29
C LEU A 453 -0.55 27.34 10.47
N PHE A 454 0.25 27.56 9.42
CA PHE A 454 1.71 27.62 9.56
C PHE A 454 2.16 28.79 10.43
N GLU A 455 1.39 29.87 10.50
CA GLU A 455 1.69 30.98 11.40
C GLU A 455 1.46 30.60 12.87
N GLU A 456 0.36 29.90 13.17
CA GLU A 456 0.12 29.35 14.51
C GLU A 456 1.23 28.38 14.91
N GLU A 457 1.61 27.47 14.01
CA GLU A 457 2.71 26.53 14.25
C GLU A 457 4.03 27.27 14.54
N ARG A 458 4.35 28.33 13.81
CA ARG A 458 5.54 29.17 14.07
C ARG A 458 5.53 29.73 15.48
N ARG A 459 4.41 30.33 15.91
CA ARG A 459 4.26 30.89 17.26
C ARG A 459 4.47 29.82 18.33
N LEU A 460 3.87 28.65 18.17
CA LEU A 460 4.03 27.53 19.10
C LEU A 460 5.46 26.97 19.12
N GLN A 461 6.17 26.99 17.99
CA GLN A 461 7.57 26.56 17.92
C GLN A 461 8.48 27.51 18.71
N GLN A 462 8.32 28.82 18.52
CA GLN A 462 9.10 29.87 19.21
C GLN A 462 8.87 29.89 20.72
N GLN A 463 7.65 29.65 21.20
CA GLN A 463 7.33 29.60 22.63
C GLN A 463 7.98 28.43 23.39
N GLY A 464 8.46 27.39 22.68
CA GLY A 464 9.05 26.20 23.30
C GLY A 464 10.59 26.14 23.31
N GLY A 465 11.28 27.28 23.17
CA GLY A 465 12.74 27.37 23.37
C GLY A 465 13.64 26.77 22.27
N GLY A 466 13.07 26.34 21.12
CA GLY A 466 13.85 25.88 19.98
C GLY A 466 14.09 27.00 18.97
N ALA A 467 15.36 27.24 18.58
CA ALA A 467 15.68 28.10 17.44
C ALA A 467 14.90 27.61 16.21
N GLY A 468 13.96 28.44 15.73
CA GLY A 468 12.92 28.09 14.77
C GLY A 468 13.49 27.75 13.40
N ASN A 469 13.92 26.51 13.21
CA ASN A 469 14.19 25.95 11.91
C ASN A 469 12.97 25.11 11.52
N PHE A 470 12.25 25.47 10.45
CA PHE A 470 11.11 24.70 9.90
C PHE A 470 11.55 23.50 9.04
N ASN A 471 12.84 23.49 8.67
CA ASN A 471 13.52 22.42 7.95
C ASN A 471 13.41 20.99 8.57
N PRO A 472 13.38 20.77 9.90
CA PRO A 472 13.17 19.46 10.49
C PRO A 472 11.69 19.03 10.49
N LEU A 473 10.73 19.89 10.15
CA LEU A 473 9.29 19.60 10.18
C LEU A 473 8.78 18.89 8.92
N LEU A 474 9.58 18.73 7.88
CA LEU A 474 9.14 18.09 6.63
C LEU A 474 9.61 16.64 6.55
N LEU A 475 8.76 15.75 6.05
CA LEU A 475 9.17 14.39 5.72
C LEU A 475 10.38 14.47 4.77
N ALA A 476 11.34 13.58 4.99
CA ALA A 476 12.34 13.26 3.98
C ALA A 476 11.67 12.53 2.81
N ALA A 477 10.79 13.22 2.08
CA ALA A 477 10.10 12.69 0.92
C ALA A 477 10.98 12.90 -0.31
N ALA A 478 11.34 11.79 -0.96
CA ALA A 478 11.81 11.62 -2.33
C ALA A 478 12.41 12.88 -3.01
N GLY A 479 13.71 13.13 -2.78
CA GLY A 479 14.51 14.00 -3.65
C GLY A 479 14.33 15.51 -3.49
N ILE A 480 13.58 15.96 -2.48
CA ILE A 480 13.49 17.37 -2.07
C ILE A 480 14.85 18.05 -1.74
N PRO A 481 15.93 17.39 -1.26
CA PRO A 481 17.04 18.16 -0.66
C PRO A 481 17.82 19.08 -1.61
N PHE A 482 17.81 18.85 -2.94
CA PHE A 482 18.78 19.52 -3.83
C PHE A 482 18.21 20.53 -4.84
N ILE A 483 16.98 20.38 -5.38
CA ILE A 483 16.43 21.38 -6.32
C ILE A 483 16.11 22.70 -5.61
N LEU A 484 15.69 22.62 -4.36
CA LEU A 484 15.23 23.77 -3.57
C LEU A 484 16.34 24.60 -2.93
N LYS A 485 17.62 24.27 -3.18
CA LYS A 485 18.72 25.21 -2.91
C LYS A 485 18.98 26.17 -4.08
N ALA A 486 18.34 25.95 -5.22
CA ALA A 486 18.53 26.74 -6.46
C ALA A 486 17.27 27.53 -6.89
N LEU A 487 16.20 27.45 -6.09
CA LEU A 487 15.11 28.43 -6.02
C LEU A 487 15.31 29.21 -4.73
#